data_AF-A0AAX2DIR3-F1
#
_entry.id   AF-A0AAX2DIR3-F1
#
_cell.length_a   1.000
_cell.length_b   1.000
_cell.length_c   1.000
_cell.angle_alpha   90.00
_cell.angle_beta   90.00
_cell.angle_gamma   90.00
#
_symmetry.space_group_name_H-M   'P 1'
#
loop_
_entity.id
_entity.type
_entity.pdbx_description
1 polymer ?
#
loop_
_entity_poly.entity_id
_entity_poly.type
_entity_poly.pdbx_seq_one_letter_code
_entity_poly.pdbx_strand_id
1 'polypeptide(L)'
;MSRNIKTREGYEFWDRLNAIPHYGFLLNQHGNGVIRAEGIGDWIERHPAQVIVDDAQTEVNVLREENAKLQAEVTALSKNVVEFTREDFDATLNNLRRMGASVDGDNAYKRDLCDMIIGSLALGAQNSNPPPAGHWGQQFWDIGREERALSDELVEVLKGVLKRCEGMGYVGVDGQYLKVVRAAIDKATQ
;
A
#
# COMPACT_ATOMS: atom_id res chain seq x y z
N MET A 1 19.55 30.48 3.81
CA MET A 1 19.75 29.78 5.10
C MET A 1 20.21 30.79 6.13
N SER A 2 19.46 30.94 7.22
CA SER A 2 19.88 31.76 8.36
C SER A 2 21.06 31.07 9.04
N ARG A 3 22.25 31.68 9.02
CA ARG A 3 23.49 31.12 9.58
C ARG A 3 23.39 30.99 11.10
N ASN A 4 23.85 29.87 11.66
CA ASN A 4 23.84 29.64 13.10
C ASN A 4 25.06 30.29 13.76
N ILE A 5 24.92 31.54 14.18
CA ILE A 5 25.94 32.32 14.90
C ILE A 5 26.28 31.77 16.29
N LYS A 6 25.49 30.82 16.84
CA LYS A 6 25.77 30.23 18.15
C LYS A 6 26.77 29.07 18.08
N THR A 7 26.79 28.31 16.98
CA THR A 7 27.68 27.15 16.82
C THR A 7 28.96 27.47 16.03
N ARG A 8 29.04 28.62 15.34
CA ARG A 8 30.17 29.05 14.47
C ARG A 8 30.60 28.02 13.42
N GLU A 9 29.75 27.04 13.13
CA GLU A 9 29.98 26.04 12.11
C GLU A 9 30.13 26.72 10.74
N GLY A 10 31.24 26.45 10.03
CA GLY A 10 31.59 27.10 8.76
C GLY A 10 32.37 28.42 8.86
N TYR A 11 32.79 28.85 10.07
CA TYR A 11 33.68 30.02 10.25
C TYR A 11 35.16 29.69 10.35
N GLU A 12 35.56 28.41 10.22
CA GLU A 12 36.94 27.97 10.45
C GLU A 12 37.98 28.70 9.58
N PHE A 13 37.66 28.95 8.31
CA PHE A 13 38.53 29.74 7.41
C PHE A 13 38.62 31.21 7.82
N TRP A 14 37.51 31.80 8.29
CA TRP A 14 37.48 33.17 8.78
C TRP A 14 38.32 33.31 10.06
N ASP A 15 38.26 32.32 10.94
CA ASP A 15 39.01 32.29 12.18
C ASP A 15 40.51 32.11 11.91
N ARG A 16 40.87 31.23 10.97
CA ARG A 16 42.24 31.08 10.49
C ARG A 16 42.76 32.38 9.84
N LEU A 17 41.93 33.10 9.08
CA LEU A 17 42.32 34.36 8.45
C LEU A 17 42.62 35.44 9.48
N ASN A 18 41.76 35.58 10.50
CA ASN A 18 41.96 36.54 11.59
C ASN A 18 43.15 36.19 12.50
N ALA A 19 43.60 34.93 12.49
CA ALA A 19 44.79 34.49 13.22
C ALA A 19 46.11 34.84 12.49
N ILE A 20 46.07 35.32 11.25
CA ILE A 20 47.27 35.77 10.54
C ILE A 20 47.85 37.00 11.27
N PRO A 21 49.16 37.00 11.59
CA PRO A 21 49.80 38.16 12.20
C PRO A 21 49.62 39.41 11.35
N HIS A 22 49.17 40.48 11.99
CA HIS A 22 49.02 41.78 11.36
C HIS A 22 50.28 42.64 11.56
N TYR A 23 50.51 43.52 10.60
CA TYR A 23 51.63 44.45 10.60
C TYR A 23 51.26 45.79 10.00
N GLY A 24 52.15 46.75 10.19
CA GLY A 24 51.98 48.12 9.78
C GLY A 24 53.31 48.72 9.38
N PHE A 25 53.24 49.91 8.82
CA PHE A 25 54.39 50.66 8.34
C PHE A 25 54.54 51.90 9.19
N LEU A 26 55.70 52.04 9.85
CA LEU A 26 56.03 53.19 10.68
C LEU A 26 57.24 53.92 10.11
N LEU A 27 57.33 55.23 10.32
CA LEU A 27 58.55 55.98 10.04
C LEU A 27 59.65 55.56 11.00
N ASN A 28 60.87 55.47 10.50
CA ASN A 28 62.03 55.23 11.35
C ASN A 28 62.34 56.47 12.23
N GLN A 29 63.15 56.28 13.28
CA GLN A 29 63.47 57.34 14.25
C GLN A 29 64.18 58.56 13.63
N HIS A 30 64.74 58.41 12.42
CA HIS A 30 65.43 59.47 11.68
C HIS A 30 64.56 60.13 10.59
N GLY A 31 63.29 59.70 10.43
CA GLY A 31 62.34 60.23 9.47
C GLY A 31 62.67 60.01 7.98
N ASN A 32 63.68 59.20 7.66
CA ASN A 32 64.19 59.01 6.30
C ASN A 32 63.85 57.63 5.69
N GLY A 33 63.07 56.80 6.39
CA GLY A 33 62.67 55.49 5.90
C GLY A 33 61.46 54.93 6.64
N VAL A 34 60.91 53.86 6.08
CA VAL A 34 59.76 53.13 6.63
C VAL A 34 60.22 51.77 7.12
N ILE A 35 59.82 51.39 8.33
CA ILE A 35 60.04 50.07 8.91
C ILE A 35 58.71 49.32 9.03
N ARG A 36 58.78 48.01 8.83
CA ARG A 36 57.67 47.10 9.14
C ARG A 36 57.65 46.85 10.64
N ALA A 37 56.51 47.07 11.27
CA ALA A 37 56.28 46.76 12.68
C ALA A 37 55.17 45.70 12.79
N GLU A 38 55.43 44.63 13.54
CA GLU A 38 54.47 43.57 13.82
C GLU A 38 53.54 43.96 14.98
N GLY A 39 52.27 43.52 14.93
CA GLY A 39 51.29 43.77 15.99
C GLY A 39 50.67 45.18 16.00
N ILE A 40 50.90 45.96 14.94
CA ILE A 40 50.33 47.30 14.74
C ILE A 40 49.74 47.37 13.34
N GLY A 41 48.59 48.02 13.15
CA GLY A 41 47.97 48.21 11.83
C GLY A 41 47.21 46.99 11.30
N ASP A 42 46.64 47.12 10.09
CA ASP A 42 45.66 46.19 9.53
C ASP A 42 46.19 45.35 8.34
N TRP A 43 47.50 45.38 8.07
CA TRP A 43 48.07 44.63 6.95
C TRP A 43 48.35 43.18 7.36
N ILE A 44 48.02 42.23 6.50
CA ILE A 44 48.32 40.80 6.70
C ILE A 44 49.22 40.28 5.59
N GLU A 45 49.95 39.22 5.87
CA GLU A 45 50.82 38.58 4.88
C GLU A 45 49.99 37.94 3.78
N ARG A 46 50.33 38.24 2.52
CA ARG A 46 49.58 37.76 1.34
C ARG A 46 49.63 36.24 1.21
N HIS A 47 50.80 35.64 1.42
CA HIS A 47 50.98 34.20 1.18
C HIS A 47 50.17 33.33 2.16
N PRO A 48 50.18 33.59 3.49
CA PRO A 48 49.28 32.92 4.43
C PRO A 48 47.81 33.12 4.10
N ALA A 49 47.40 34.33 3.72
CA ALA A 49 46.01 34.59 3.32
C ALA A 49 45.62 33.79 2.07
N GLN A 50 46.51 33.70 1.09
CA GLN A 50 46.29 32.93 -0.13
C GLN A 50 46.07 31.44 0.16
N VAL A 51 46.89 30.83 1.03
CA VAL A 51 46.74 29.42 1.41
C VAL A 51 45.36 29.13 2.00
N ILE A 52 44.85 30.01 2.87
CA ILE A 52 43.53 29.84 3.48
C ILE A 52 42.42 29.96 2.43
N VAL A 53 42.54 30.90 1.49
CA VAL A 53 41.58 31.08 0.41
C VAL A 53 41.59 29.88 -0.54
N ASP A 54 42.76 29.32 -0.85
CA ASP A 54 42.90 28.14 -1.71
C ASP A 54 42.29 26.89 -1.06
N ASP A 55 42.51 26.70 0.25
CA ASP A 55 41.86 25.63 1.03
C ASP A 55 40.33 25.78 1.00
N ALA A 56 39.83 27.00 1.28
CA ALA A 56 38.40 27.29 1.28
C ALA A 56 37.77 27.06 -0.12
N GLN A 57 38.48 27.45 -1.18
CA GLN A 57 38.03 27.25 -2.55
C GLN A 57 37.98 25.76 -2.91
N THR A 58 38.92 24.97 -2.39
CA THR A 58 38.94 23.51 -2.56
C THR A 58 37.72 22.87 -1.90
N GLU A 59 37.39 23.23 -0.66
CA GLU A 59 36.20 22.72 0.03
C GLU A 59 34.91 23.12 -0.70
N VAL A 60 34.80 24.38 -1.15
CA VAL A 60 33.64 24.84 -1.94
C VAL A 60 33.47 24.02 -3.21
N ASN A 61 34.55 23.61 -3.86
CA ASN A 61 34.48 22.78 -5.05
C ASN A 61 33.97 21.36 -4.73
N VAL A 62 34.48 20.75 -3.66
CA VAL A 62 34.02 19.43 -3.18
C VAL A 62 32.53 19.49 -2.82
N LEU A 63 32.12 20.47 -2.02
CA LEU A 63 30.71 20.62 -1.62
C LEU A 63 29.79 20.86 -2.81
N ARG A 64 30.25 21.55 -3.86
CA ARG A 64 29.48 21.72 -5.11
C ARG A 64 29.31 20.41 -5.86
N GLU A 65 30.35 19.59 -5.91
CA GLU A 65 30.30 18.27 -6.55
C GLU A 65 29.39 17.32 -5.79
N GLU A 66 29.50 17.27 -4.47
CA GLU A 66 28.61 16.48 -3.60
C GLU A 66 27.15 16.93 -3.72
N ASN A 67 26.89 18.24 -3.68
CA ASN A 67 25.54 18.77 -3.90
C ASN A 67 25.01 18.40 -5.29
N ALA A 68 25.83 18.45 -6.34
CA ALA A 68 25.41 18.04 -7.68
C ALA A 68 25.04 16.55 -7.73
N LYS A 69 25.84 15.70 -7.07
CA LYS A 69 25.56 14.26 -6.96
C LYS A 69 24.28 13.98 -6.18
N LEU A 70 24.12 14.60 -5.02
CA LEU A 70 22.91 14.46 -4.20
C LEU A 70 21.67 14.98 -4.94
N GLN A 71 21.78 16.10 -5.65
CA GLN A 71 20.68 16.63 -6.45
C GLN A 71 20.27 15.67 -7.58
N ALA A 72 21.24 15.00 -8.22
CA ALA A 72 20.98 13.99 -9.22
C ALA A 72 20.29 12.75 -8.62
N GLU A 73 20.73 12.29 -7.45
CA GLU A 73 20.12 11.18 -6.71
C GLU A 73 18.69 11.49 -6.29
N VAL A 74 18.45 12.67 -5.70
CA VAL A 74 17.10 13.15 -5.34
C VAL A 74 16.21 13.23 -6.57
N THR A 75 16.72 13.68 -7.71
CA THR A 75 15.94 13.76 -8.96
C THR A 75 15.58 12.36 -9.46
N ALA A 76 16.51 11.40 -9.41
CA ALA A 76 16.27 10.01 -9.80
C ALA A 76 15.25 9.32 -8.89
N LEU A 77 15.38 9.50 -7.57
CA LEU A 77 14.44 8.96 -6.58
C LEU A 77 13.07 9.64 -6.69
N SER A 78 13.02 10.95 -6.91
CA SER A 78 11.76 11.68 -7.10
C SER A 78 11.01 11.18 -8.32
N LYS A 79 11.71 10.85 -9.42
CA LYS A 79 11.08 10.22 -10.59
C LYS A 79 10.40 8.89 -10.24
N ASN A 80 11.00 8.09 -9.35
CA ASN A 80 10.44 6.82 -8.91
C ASN A 80 9.31 6.96 -7.88
N VAL A 81 9.20 8.11 -7.19
CA VAL A 81 8.16 8.36 -6.17
C VAL A 81 6.96 9.12 -6.75
N VAL A 82 7.17 9.95 -7.78
CA VAL A 82 6.12 10.81 -8.35
C VAL A 82 5.20 10.05 -9.33
N GLU A 83 5.63 8.92 -9.87
CA GLU A 83 4.77 8.00 -10.62
C GLU A 83 4.75 6.64 -9.93
N PHE A 84 4.01 6.53 -8.81
CA PHE A 84 3.53 5.22 -8.40
C PHE A 84 2.51 4.80 -9.43
N THR A 85 2.97 4.08 -10.45
CA THR A 85 2.12 3.70 -11.56
C THR A 85 1.06 2.72 -11.03
N ARG A 86 -0.03 2.55 -11.78
CA ARG A 86 -1.03 1.54 -11.46
C ARG A 86 -0.41 0.15 -11.37
N GLU A 87 0.63 -0.11 -12.17
CA GLU A 87 1.40 -1.35 -12.19
C GLU A 87 2.19 -1.56 -10.89
N ASP A 88 2.75 -0.49 -10.32
CA ASP A 88 3.43 -0.55 -9.02
C ASP A 88 2.46 -0.84 -7.87
N PHE A 89 1.24 -0.28 -7.92
CA PHE A 89 0.17 -0.61 -6.97
C PHE A 89 -0.26 -2.07 -7.08
N ASP A 90 -0.47 -2.56 -8.29
CA ASP A 90 -0.90 -3.94 -8.53
C ASP A 90 0.20 -4.93 -8.12
N ALA A 91 1.47 -4.64 -8.40
CA ALA A 91 2.61 -5.44 -7.95
C ALA A 91 2.70 -5.49 -6.42
N THR A 92 2.55 -4.35 -5.75
CA THR A 92 2.55 -4.25 -4.28
C THR A 92 1.39 -5.04 -3.67
N LEU A 93 0.17 -4.88 -4.20
CA LEU A 93 -1.02 -5.63 -3.78
C LEU A 93 -0.84 -7.14 -3.96
N ASN A 94 -0.24 -7.57 -5.08
CA ASN A 94 0.03 -8.98 -5.33
C ASN A 94 1.05 -9.57 -4.35
N ASN A 95 2.09 -8.82 -3.99
CA ASN A 95 3.04 -9.23 -2.96
C ASN A 95 2.37 -9.34 -1.58
N LEU A 96 1.55 -8.35 -1.21
CA LEU A 96 0.77 -8.39 0.04
C LEU A 96 -0.16 -9.61 0.10
N ARG A 97 -0.88 -9.91 -0.99
CA ARG A 97 -1.73 -11.11 -1.10
C ARG A 97 -0.92 -12.41 -0.95
N ARG A 98 0.25 -12.50 -1.60
CA ARG A 98 1.17 -13.65 -1.47
C ARG A 98 1.71 -13.81 -0.04
N MET A 99 1.88 -12.72 0.68
CA MET A 99 2.27 -12.70 2.09
C MET A 99 1.10 -12.98 3.06
N GLY A 100 -0.09 -13.31 2.55
CA GLY A 100 -1.25 -13.65 3.36
C GLY A 100 -2.12 -12.45 3.77
N ALA A 101 -1.74 -11.23 3.37
CA ALA A 101 -2.62 -10.06 3.45
C ALA A 101 -3.62 -10.08 2.27
N SER A 102 -4.42 -11.13 2.22
CA SER A 102 -5.49 -11.28 1.24
C SER A 102 -6.82 -10.82 1.83
N VAL A 103 -7.61 -10.09 1.04
CA VAL A 103 -9.03 -9.84 1.34
C VAL A 103 -9.80 -11.16 1.41
N ASP A 104 -9.31 -12.20 0.73
CA ASP A 104 -9.83 -13.57 0.73
C ASP A 104 -9.24 -14.46 1.83
N GLY A 105 -8.48 -13.91 2.78
CA GLY A 105 -8.12 -14.62 4.01
C GLY A 105 -9.35 -15.03 4.82
N ASP A 106 -9.16 -15.83 5.88
CA ASP A 106 -10.25 -16.33 6.74
C ASP A 106 -10.99 -15.17 7.43
N ASN A 107 -11.96 -14.61 6.72
CA ASN A 107 -12.66 -13.39 7.06
C ASN A 107 -14.06 -13.78 7.53
N ALA A 108 -14.29 -13.65 8.82
CA ALA A 108 -15.58 -13.93 9.46
C ALA A 108 -16.74 -13.26 8.70
N TYR A 109 -16.55 -12.03 8.20
CA TYR A 109 -17.57 -11.32 7.42
C TYR A 109 -18.03 -12.07 6.16
N LYS A 110 -17.11 -12.75 5.44
CA LYS A 110 -17.47 -13.51 4.24
C LYS A 110 -18.20 -14.79 4.58
N ARG A 111 -17.78 -15.46 5.65
CA ARG A 111 -18.47 -16.66 6.17
C ARG A 111 -19.88 -16.30 6.62
N ASP A 112 -20.00 -15.24 7.43
CA ASP A 112 -21.29 -14.74 7.90
C ASP A 112 -22.21 -14.34 6.74
N LEU A 113 -21.68 -13.71 5.69
CA LEU A 113 -22.46 -13.37 4.50
C LEU A 113 -22.95 -14.63 3.76
N CYS A 114 -22.09 -15.64 3.58
CA CYS A 114 -22.49 -16.91 2.99
C CYS A 114 -23.54 -17.63 3.83
N ASP A 115 -23.38 -17.66 5.16
CA ASP A 115 -24.33 -18.26 6.08
C ASP A 115 -25.69 -17.55 6.03
N MET A 116 -25.69 -16.22 5.90
CA MET A 116 -26.91 -15.43 5.71
C MET A 116 -27.61 -15.72 4.38
N ILE A 117 -26.86 -15.95 3.29
CA ILE A 117 -27.43 -16.38 2.00
C ILE A 117 -28.06 -17.76 2.13
N ILE A 118 -27.34 -18.72 2.72
CA ILE A 118 -27.82 -20.09 2.94
C ILE A 118 -29.08 -20.08 3.82
N GLY A 119 -29.07 -19.29 4.90
CA GLY A 119 -30.21 -19.11 5.78
C GLY A 119 -31.42 -18.52 5.04
N SER A 120 -31.21 -17.52 4.19
CA SER A 120 -32.28 -16.91 3.40
C SER A 120 -32.92 -17.92 2.44
N LEU A 121 -32.11 -18.75 1.75
CA LEU A 121 -32.60 -19.83 0.89
C LEU A 121 -33.43 -20.86 1.67
N ALA A 122 -32.94 -21.29 2.85
CA ALA A 122 -33.63 -22.27 3.68
C ALA A 122 -34.97 -21.74 4.20
N LEU A 123 -35.01 -20.50 4.68
CA LEU A 123 -36.23 -19.83 5.12
C LEU A 123 -37.22 -19.64 3.97
N GLY A 124 -36.71 -19.33 2.78
CA GLY A 124 -37.47 -19.25 1.53
C GLY A 124 -38.16 -20.55 1.18
N ALA A 125 -37.42 -21.66 1.18
CA ALA A 125 -37.95 -23.00 0.93
C ALA A 125 -39.04 -23.40 1.94
N GLN A 126 -38.93 -22.94 3.18
CA GLN A 126 -39.93 -23.17 4.23
C GLN A 126 -41.09 -22.16 4.21
N ASN A 127 -41.04 -21.17 3.32
CA ASN A 127 -41.97 -20.04 3.26
C ASN A 127 -42.16 -19.36 4.64
N SER A 128 -41.06 -19.15 5.35
CA SER A 128 -41.04 -18.60 6.70
C SER A 128 -40.16 -17.36 6.78
N ASN A 129 -40.49 -16.46 7.70
CA ASN A 129 -39.71 -15.26 8.02
C ASN A 129 -39.17 -14.49 6.78
N PRO A 130 -40.06 -13.96 5.93
CA PRO A 130 -39.64 -13.24 4.73
C PRO A 130 -38.82 -11.99 5.09
N PRO A 131 -37.76 -11.68 4.34
CA PRO A 131 -36.99 -10.46 4.54
C PRO A 131 -37.85 -9.20 4.42
N PRO A 132 -37.51 -8.09 5.11
CA PRO A 132 -38.19 -6.82 4.95
C PRO A 132 -38.12 -6.30 3.50
N ALA A 133 -39.10 -5.51 3.10
CA ALA A 133 -39.12 -4.91 1.77
C ALA A 133 -37.85 -4.10 1.47
N GLY A 134 -37.22 -4.36 0.33
CA GLY A 134 -35.96 -3.72 -0.08
C GLY A 134 -34.69 -4.33 0.54
N HIS A 135 -34.81 -5.36 1.39
CA HIS A 135 -33.66 -6.07 1.93
C HIS A 135 -32.97 -6.89 0.83
N TRP A 136 -31.64 -6.83 0.76
CA TRP A 136 -30.85 -7.53 -0.26
C TRP A 136 -31.07 -9.05 -0.26
N GLY A 137 -31.36 -9.63 0.92
CA GLY A 137 -31.64 -11.05 1.09
C GLY A 137 -32.94 -11.55 0.46
N GLN A 138 -33.83 -10.65 0.03
CA GLN A 138 -35.12 -11.01 -0.57
C GLN A 138 -34.95 -11.92 -1.78
N GLN A 139 -33.98 -11.63 -2.65
CA GLN A 139 -33.71 -12.43 -3.85
C GLN A 139 -33.38 -13.88 -3.51
N PHE A 140 -32.57 -14.12 -2.48
CA PHE A 140 -32.21 -15.47 -2.04
C PHE A 140 -33.39 -16.18 -1.38
N TRP A 141 -34.22 -15.47 -0.63
CA TRP A 141 -35.44 -16.02 -0.07
C TRP A 141 -36.44 -16.43 -1.17
N ASP A 142 -36.62 -15.60 -2.19
CA ASP A 142 -37.49 -15.91 -3.33
C ASP A 142 -36.98 -17.12 -4.11
N ILE A 143 -35.67 -17.21 -4.37
CA ILE A 143 -35.06 -18.40 -5.00
C ILE A 143 -35.37 -19.66 -4.20
N GLY A 144 -35.18 -19.64 -2.88
CA GLY A 144 -35.47 -20.79 -2.03
C GLY A 144 -36.93 -21.24 -2.13
N ARG A 145 -37.86 -20.27 -2.18
CA ARG A 145 -39.28 -20.55 -2.33
C ARG A 145 -39.61 -21.13 -3.71
N GLU A 146 -39.07 -20.55 -4.77
CA GLU A 146 -39.29 -21.01 -6.15
C GLU A 146 -38.73 -22.42 -6.37
N GLU A 147 -37.51 -22.69 -5.90
CA GLU A 147 -36.89 -24.02 -5.95
C GLU A 147 -37.73 -25.08 -5.21
N ARG A 148 -38.33 -24.71 -4.06
CA ARG A 148 -39.23 -25.64 -3.36
C ARG A 148 -40.52 -25.88 -4.14
N ALA A 149 -41.11 -24.83 -4.72
CA ALA A 149 -42.32 -24.96 -5.53
C ALA A 149 -42.09 -25.87 -6.76
N LEU A 150 -40.96 -25.71 -7.46
CA LEU A 150 -40.55 -26.57 -8.57
C LEU A 150 -40.34 -28.02 -8.12
N SER A 151 -39.71 -28.21 -6.96
CA SER A 151 -39.49 -29.53 -6.37
C SER A 151 -40.81 -30.22 -6.04
N ASP A 152 -41.77 -29.50 -5.46
CA ASP A 152 -43.10 -30.04 -5.14
C ASP A 152 -43.88 -30.42 -6.41
N GLU A 153 -43.83 -29.59 -7.46
CA GLU A 153 -44.43 -29.91 -8.75
C GLU A 153 -43.82 -31.19 -9.36
N LEU A 154 -42.49 -31.31 -9.35
CA LEU A 154 -41.79 -32.49 -9.84
C LEU A 154 -42.19 -33.75 -9.06
N VAL A 155 -42.28 -33.66 -7.73
CA VAL A 155 -42.70 -34.79 -6.87
C VAL A 155 -44.13 -35.22 -7.22
N GLU A 156 -45.05 -34.29 -7.46
CA GLU A 156 -46.42 -34.62 -7.87
C GLU A 156 -46.46 -35.31 -9.24
N VAL A 157 -45.65 -34.86 -10.20
CA VAL A 157 -45.52 -35.54 -11.50
C VAL A 157 -44.98 -36.97 -11.31
N LEU A 158 -43.94 -37.15 -10.50
CA LEU A 158 -43.35 -38.47 -10.22
C LEU A 158 -44.35 -39.41 -9.53
N LYS A 159 -45.13 -38.91 -8.56
CA LYS A 159 -46.23 -39.67 -7.92
C LYS A 159 -47.29 -40.07 -8.95
N GLY A 160 -47.64 -39.17 -9.87
CA GLY A 160 -48.57 -39.45 -10.97
C GLY A 160 -48.07 -40.55 -11.92
N VAL A 161 -46.78 -40.51 -12.29
CA VAL A 161 -46.13 -41.55 -13.10
C VAL A 161 -46.14 -42.88 -12.36
N LEU A 162 -45.74 -42.89 -11.08
CA LEU A 162 -45.73 -44.08 -10.23
C LEU A 162 -47.12 -44.75 -10.21
N LYS A 163 -48.16 -43.97 -9.91
CA LYS A 163 -49.56 -44.44 -9.87
C LYS A 163 -50.02 -45.03 -11.21
N ARG A 164 -49.66 -44.39 -12.33
CA ARG A 164 -50.03 -44.86 -13.67
C ARG A 164 -49.32 -46.17 -14.02
N CYS A 165 -48.01 -46.28 -13.75
CA CYS A 165 -47.23 -47.48 -14.01
C CYS A 165 -47.72 -48.66 -13.17
N GLU A 166 -48.01 -48.45 -11.88
CA GLU A 166 -48.55 -49.48 -11.00
C GLU A 166 -49.95 -49.95 -11.46
N GLY A 167 -50.83 -49.01 -11.83
CA GLY A 167 -52.17 -49.34 -12.35
C GLY A 167 -52.17 -50.11 -13.67
N MET A 168 -51.08 -50.05 -14.44
CA MET A 168 -50.89 -50.79 -15.69
C MET A 168 -50.06 -52.07 -15.52
N GLY A 169 -49.60 -52.40 -14.30
CA GLY A 169 -48.74 -53.56 -14.03
C GLY A 169 -47.27 -53.41 -14.47
N TYR A 170 -46.84 -52.20 -14.85
CA TYR A 170 -45.46 -51.89 -15.25
C TYR A 170 -44.56 -51.65 -14.03
N VAL A 171 -44.35 -52.68 -13.22
CA VAL A 171 -43.48 -52.63 -12.02
C VAL A 171 -42.09 -53.23 -12.27
N GLY A 172 -41.94 -54.06 -13.30
CA GLY A 172 -40.72 -54.81 -13.59
C GLY A 172 -40.52 -56.02 -12.68
N VAL A 173 -39.42 -56.75 -12.89
CA VAL A 173 -39.03 -57.88 -12.01
C VAL A 173 -38.68 -57.33 -10.63
N ASP A 174 -39.35 -57.83 -9.59
CA ASP A 174 -39.22 -57.39 -8.19
C ASP A 174 -39.41 -55.88 -7.95
N GLY A 175 -40.16 -55.17 -8.81
CA GLY A 175 -40.43 -53.74 -8.65
C GLY A 175 -39.26 -52.81 -9.03
N GLN A 176 -38.21 -53.34 -9.68
CA GLN A 176 -36.97 -52.61 -9.89
C GLN A 176 -37.10 -51.36 -10.78
N TYR A 177 -38.05 -51.33 -11.73
CA TYR A 177 -38.20 -50.19 -12.65
C TYR A 177 -38.66 -48.91 -11.96
N LEU A 178 -39.42 -49.03 -10.86
CA LEU A 178 -39.93 -47.88 -10.10
C LEU A 178 -39.08 -47.57 -8.86
N LYS A 179 -38.01 -48.34 -8.61
CA LYS A 179 -37.14 -48.18 -7.44
C LYS A 179 -36.53 -46.77 -7.35
N VAL A 180 -36.03 -46.25 -8.46
CA VAL A 180 -35.41 -44.91 -8.51
C VAL A 180 -36.46 -43.81 -8.33
N VAL A 181 -37.65 -43.98 -8.91
CA VAL A 181 -38.76 -43.02 -8.78
C VAL A 181 -39.24 -42.96 -7.33
N ARG A 182 -39.44 -44.11 -6.67
CA ARG A 182 -39.80 -44.19 -5.24
C ARG A 182 -38.74 -43.54 -4.36
N ALA A 183 -37.46 -43.87 -4.58
CA ALA A 183 -36.36 -43.28 -3.83
C ALA A 183 -36.26 -41.74 -4.01
N ALA A 184 -36.54 -41.24 -5.22
CA ALA A 184 -36.57 -39.80 -5.50
C ALA A 184 -37.73 -39.08 -4.79
N ILE A 185 -38.93 -39.69 -4.80
CA ILE A 185 -40.08 -39.19 -4.05
C ILE A 185 -39.75 -39.17 -2.56
N ASP A 186 -39.29 -40.29 -1.99
CA ASP A 186 -38.99 -40.43 -0.57
C ASP A 186 -37.99 -39.37 -0.11
N LYS A 187 -36.91 -39.16 -0.87
CA LYS A 187 -35.87 -38.15 -0.57
C LYS A 187 -36.40 -36.70 -0.61
N ALA A 188 -37.38 -36.40 -1.45
CA ALA A 188 -37.92 -35.05 -1.59
C ALA A 188 -39.03 -34.71 -0.57
N THR A 189 -39.63 -35.74 0.04
CA THR A 189 -40.61 -35.64 1.13
C THR A 189 -40.04 -35.75 2.55
N GLN A 190 -38.74 -36.04 2.70
CA GLN A 190 -38.02 -35.91 3.98
C GLN A 190 -37.72 -34.45 4.30
#